data_AF-A0A8C5DCI5-F1
#
_entry.id   AF-A0A8C5DCI5-F1
#
_cell.length_a   1.000
_cell.length_b   1.000
_cell.length_c   1.000
_cell.angle_alpha   90.00
_cell.angle_beta   90.00
_cell.angle_gamma   90.00
#
_symmetry.space_group_name_H-M   'P 1'
#
loop_
_entity.id
_entity.type
_entity.pdbx_description
1 polymer ?
#
loop_
_entity_poly.entity_id
_entity_poly.type
_entity_poly.pdbx_seq_one_letter_code
_entity_poly.pdbx_strand_id
1 'polypeptide(L)'
;MRVHFFFTLSYFSLPCFPFVLLHRNLGKSGLRVSCLGLGTWVTFGGQISDEVAEQLMTIAYDSGVNLFDTAEVYSGGKRSSLVITTKLYWGGKMQLEYVDVVFANRTDSNTPMEEIVRAMTHVINQGMAMYWGTSRWSAMEIMEAYSVARQFNLIPPVCEQAEYHFFQREKVETQLPELYHKIGVGVVSWSPLACGIITGKYDNGIPETSRASMKPYQWLREKIMSEDGKKQQAKLKELAHIAEKLGCTLPQLAIAWCLRNEGVSSVLLGSSNPTQLTENLGAIQVIPKMTAGIASEVDHLLGNRPHSKKDYHH
;
A
#
# COMPACT_ATOMS: atom_id res chain seq x y z
N MET A 1 -14.08 20.28 13.47
CA MET A 1 -15.25 19.66 12.81
C MET A 1 -15.74 18.54 13.73
N ARG A 2 -16.91 18.72 14.36
CA ARG A 2 -17.46 17.80 15.35
C ARG A 2 -18.07 16.60 14.62
N VAL A 3 -17.39 15.46 14.64
CA VAL A 3 -17.97 14.17 14.24
C VAL A 3 -18.79 13.65 15.42
N HIS A 4 -19.94 14.26 15.66
CA HIS A 4 -20.88 13.87 16.72
C HIS A 4 -22.13 13.18 16.16
N PHE A 5 -22.02 12.56 14.98
CA PHE A 5 -23.16 11.98 14.25
C PHE A 5 -22.93 10.53 13.78
N PHE A 6 -22.06 9.76 14.44
CA PHE A 6 -22.01 8.31 14.25
C PHE A 6 -22.99 7.61 15.19
N PHE A 7 -24.31 7.85 15.05
CA PHE A 7 -25.36 6.96 15.57
C PHE A 7 -26.74 7.31 14.98
N THR A 8 -26.84 7.48 13.66
CA THR A 8 -28.13 7.37 12.93
C THR A 8 -27.83 7.10 11.45
N LEU A 9 -27.30 5.92 11.13
CA LEU A 9 -27.38 5.41 9.75
C LEU A 9 -28.66 4.58 9.66
N SER A 10 -29.71 5.25 9.23
CA SER A 10 -30.91 4.62 8.70
C SER A 10 -30.51 3.65 7.58
N TYR A 11 -31.10 2.45 7.63
CA TYR A 11 -31.05 1.43 6.60
C TYR A 11 -31.45 2.01 5.24
N PHE A 12 -30.49 2.55 4.50
CA PHE A 12 -30.60 2.71 3.06
C PHE A 12 -29.84 1.56 2.43
N SER A 13 -30.61 0.60 1.93
CA SER A 13 -30.15 -0.50 1.09
C SER A 13 -29.51 0.04 -0.18
N LEU A 14 -28.19 0.18 -0.15
CA LEU A 14 -27.31 0.45 -1.29
C LEU A 14 -26.87 -0.89 -1.93
N PRO A 15 -26.49 -0.89 -3.22
CA PRO A 15 -26.37 -2.11 -4.01
C PRO A 15 -25.33 -3.04 -3.41
N CYS A 16 -25.76 -4.27 -3.13
CA CYS A 16 -24.92 -5.37 -2.68
C CYS A 16 -23.74 -5.52 -3.67
N PHE A 17 -22.53 -5.16 -3.25
CA PHE A 17 -21.33 -5.54 -4.02
C PHE A 17 -21.34 -7.07 -4.12
N PRO A 18 -21.30 -7.68 -5.33
CA PRO A 18 -21.49 -9.12 -5.48
C PRO A 18 -20.35 -9.99 -4.89
N PHE A 19 -19.39 -9.40 -4.18
CA PHE A 19 -18.09 -10.01 -3.91
C PHE A 19 -17.63 -9.75 -2.48
N VAL A 20 -17.04 -10.79 -1.88
CA VAL A 20 -16.45 -10.72 -0.54
C VAL A 20 -14.98 -10.36 -0.66
N LEU A 21 -14.58 -9.23 -0.08
CA LEU A 21 -13.17 -8.83 -0.03
C LEU A 21 -12.35 -9.83 0.80
N LEU A 22 -11.27 -10.34 0.23
CA LEU A 22 -10.42 -11.32 0.89
C LEU A 22 -9.70 -10.67 2.07
N HIS A 23 -9.73 -11.33 3.23
CA HIS A 23 -8.99 -10.91 4.42
C HIS A 23 -7.83 -11.87 4.71
N ARG A 24 -6.63 -11.33 4.92
CA ARG A 24 -5.40 -12.08 5.20
C ARG A 24 -4.81 -11.64 6.54
N ASN A 25 -4.00 -12.49 7.16
CA ASN A 25 -3.18 -12.07 8.29
C ASN A 25 -2.12 -11.07 7.82
N LEU A 26 -1.83 -10.07 8.65
CA LEU A 26 -0.71 -9.18 8.47
C LEU A 26 0.56 -9.88 8.97
N GLY A 27 1.31 -10.49 8.04
CA GLY A 27 2.43 -11.35 8.39
C GLY A 27 1.96 -12.60 9.14
N LYS A 28 2.70 -12.99 10.18
CA LYS A 28 2.31 -14.04 11.15
C LYS A 28 1.56 -13.49 12.37
N SER A 29 1.21 -12.19 12.38
CA SER A 29 0.41 -11.62 13.47
C SER A 29 -1.04 -12.11 13.42
N GLY A 30 -1.78 -11.90 14.53
CA GLY A 30 -3.21 -12.17 14.60
C GLY A 30 -4.09 -11.12 13.90
N LEU A 31 -3.52 -9.99 13.48
CA LEU A 31 -4.27 -8.90 12.84
C LEU A 31 -4.70 -9.31 11.43
N ARG A 32 -6.01 -9.22 11.14
CA ARG A 32 -6.57 -9.49 9.81
C ARG A 32 -6.84 -8.19 9.05
N VAL A 33 -6.26 -8.09 7.87
CA VAL A 33 -6.42 -6.95 6.96
C VAL A 33 -7.10 -7.39 5.67
N SER A 34 -7.90 -6.50 5.09
CA SER A 34 -8.37 -6.64 3.73
C SER A 34 -7.19 -6.65 2.76
N CYS A 35 -7.28 -7.44 1.68
CA CYS A 35 -6.21 -7.53 0.68
C CYS A 35 -5.99 -6.21 -0.09
N LEU A 36 -6.97 -5.31 -0.05
CA LEU A 36 -6.84 -3.93 -0.52
C LEU A 36 -7.04 -2.99 0.68
N GLY A 37 -6.21 -1.95 0.76
CA GLY A 37 -6.36 -0.85 1.72
C GLY A 37 -6.45 0.49 1.01
N LEU A 38 -6.81 1.55 1.73
CA LEU A 38 -6.88 2.92 1.20
C LEU A 38 -5.81 3.79 1.86
N GLY A 39 -4.89 4.33 1.07
CA GLY A 39 -3.89 5.30 1.51
C GLY A 39 -4.35 6.75 1.27
N THR A 40 -3.94 7.65 2.16
CA THR A 40 -4.35 9.07 2.12
C THR A 40 -3.31 10.01 1.49
N TRP A 41 -2.13 9.50 1.11
CA TRP A 41 -1.03 10.31 0.58
C TRP A 41 -1.43 11.10 -0.68
N VAL A 42 -1.06 12.38 -0.71
CA VAL A 42 -1.36 13.40 -1.76
C VAL A 42 -2.80 13.90 -1.73
N THR A 43 -3.75 13.03 -1.42
CA THR A 43 -5.17 13.29 -1.62
C THR A 43 -5.80 14.00 -0.44
N PHE A 44 -5.86 13.35 0.72
CA PHE A 44 -6.63 13.85 1.87
C PHE A 44 -5.96 15.10 2.46
N GLY A 45 -6.76 16.15 2.69
CA GLY A 45 -6.25 17.45 3.16
C GLY A 45 -5.32 18.14 2.16
N GLY A 46 -5.40 17.79 0.87
CA GLY A 46 -4.52 18.29 -0.17
C GLY A 46 -5.22 18.39 -1.53
N GLN A 47 -5.03 17.38 -2.39
CA GLN A 47 -5.54 17.39 -3.77
C GLN A 47 -7.07 17.37 -3.87
N ILE A 48 -7.77 16.75 -2.92
CA ILE A 48 -9.23 16.55 -2.95
C ILE A 48 -9.91 17.27 -1.79
N SER A 49 -11.20 17.59 -1.94
CA SER A 49 -11.99 18.18 -0.86
C SER A 49 -12.34 17.15 0.22
N ASP A 50 -12.71 17.64 1.41
CA ASP A 50 -13.12 16.78 2.53
C ASP A 50 -14.36 15.93 2.19
N GLU A 51 -15.27 16.44 1.34
CA GLU A 51 -16.44 15.70 0.87
C GLU A 51 -16.05 14.53 -0.04
N VAL A 52 -15.08 14.73 -0.94
CA VAL A 52 -14.58 13.65 -1.79
C VAL A 52 -13.81 12.63 -0.95
N ALA A 53 -13.04 13.09 0.04
CA ALA A 53 -12.34 12.21 0.97
C ALA A 53 -13.31 11.32 1.76
N GLU A 54 -14.41 11.88 2.27
CA GLU A 54 -15.48 11.14 2.93
C GLU A 54 -16.10 10.10 1.99
N GLN A 55 -16.44 10.48 0.75
CA GLN A 55 -16.98 9.55 -0.25
C GLN A 55 -16.02 8.38 -0.53
N LEU A 56 -14.72 8.64 -0.65
CA LEU A 56 -13.72 7.59 -0.86
C LEU A 56 -13.64 6.63 0.32
N MET A 57 -13.68 7.15 1.55
CA MET A 57 -13.69 6.31 2.75
C MET A 57 -14.95 5.44 2.83
N THR A 58 -16.12 6.02 2.55
CA THR A 58 -17.41 5.30 2.54
C THR A 58 -17.40 4.19 1.50
N ILE A 59 -17.00 4.48 0.25
CA ILE A 59 -16.91 3.46 -0.80
C ILE A 59 -15.96 2.33 -0.41
N ALA A 60 -14.79 2.65 0.15
CA ALA A 60 -13.83 1.64 0.59
C ALA A 60 -14.43 0.76 1.70
N TYR A 61 -14.98 1.39 2.74
CA TYR A 61 -15.55 0.69 3.90
C TYR A 61 -16.74 -0.20 3.50
N ASP A 62 -17.67 0.31 2.71
CA ASP A 62 -18.84 -0.44 2.23
C ASP A 62 -18.45 -1.59 1.30
N SER A 63 -17.28 -1.50 0.65
CA SER A 63 -16.69 -2.59 -0.14
C SER A 63 -15.93 -3.63 0.70
N GLY A 64 -15.93 -3.46 2.03
CA GLY A 64 -15.27 -4.36 2.98
C GLY A 64 -13.81 -4.04 3.28
N VAL A 65 -13.28 -2.90 2.81
CA VAL A 65 -11.91 -2.47 3.14
C VAL A 65 -11.86 -2.09 4.62
N ASN A 66 -10.91 -2.70 5.34
CA ASN A 66 -10.70 -2.41 6.76
C ASN A 66 -9.37 -1.70 7.05
N LEU A 67 -8.43 -1.68 6.09
CA LEU A 67 -7.11 -1.07 6.20
C LEU A 67 -7.06 0.35 5.61
N PHE A 68 -6.74 1.35 6.45
CA PHE A 68 -6.63 2.75 6.06
C PHE A 68 -5.29 3.32 6.53
N ASP A 69 -4.46 3.78 5.58
CA ASP A 69 -3.11 4.28 5.86
C ASP A 69 -3.02 5.79 5.75
N THR A 70 -2.43 6.40 6.77
CA THR A 70 -2.10 7.81 6.81
C THR A 70 -0.68 8.03 7.38
N ALA A 71 -0.23 9.27 7.40
CA ALA A 71 1.00 9.66 8.06
C ALA A 71 0.84 11.08 8.61
N GLU A 72 1.57 11.41 9.67
CA GLU A 72 1.48 12.77 10.22
C GLU A 72 2.00 13.85 9.27
N VAL A 73 2.95 13.49 8.41
CA VAL A 73 3.41 14.34 7.31
C VAL A 73 2.33 14.57 6.24
N TYR A 74 1.24 13.80 6.24
CA TYR A 74 0.11 13.98 5.33
C TYR A 74 -0.89 14.97 5.95
N SER A 75 -0.76 16.24 5.59
CA SER A 75 -1.79 17.28 5.73
C SER A 75 -2.49 17.43 7.10
N GLY A 76 -1.84 17.12 8.23
CA GLY A 76 -2.22 17.61 9.57
C GLY A 76 -3.24 16.79 10.40
N GLY A 77 -3.76 15.65 9.93
CA GLY A 77 -4.43 14.57 10.71
C GLY A 77 -5.83 14.80 11.34
N LYS A 78 -6.75 13.80 11.25
CA LYS A 78 -8.08 13.67 11.95
C LYS A 78 -8.56 12.17 12.10
N ARG A 79 -9.54 11.86 13.00
CA ARG A 79 -10.01 10.50 13.50
C ARG A 79 -10.65 9.54 12.46
N SER A 80 -10.64 8.22 12.72
CA SER A 80 -11.68 7.24 12.30
C SER A 80 -11.67 5.91 13.11
N SER A 81 -12.65 5.01 12.95
CA SER A 81 -12.82 3.72 13.68
C SER A 81 -12.41 2.49 12.86
N LEU A 82 -11.25 2.56 12.21
CA LEU A 82 -10.78 1.64 11.16
C LEU A 82 -9.45 1.00 11.58
N VAL A 83 -8.93 -0.02 10.86
CA VAL A 83 -7.52 -0.41 11.04
C VAL A 83 -6.68 0.74 10.53
N ILE A 84 -6.26 1.60 11.44
CA ILE A 84 -5.60 2.85 11.09
C ILE A 84 -4.12 2.64 11.27
N THR A 85 -3.44 2.71 10.15
CA THR A 85 -2.00 2.75 10.14
C THR A 85 -1.55 4.18 10.04
N THR A 86 -0.65 4.57 10.94
CA THR A 86 -0.01 5.88 10.84
C THR A 86 1.49 5.71 10.78
N LYS A 87 2.14 6.51 9.94
CA LYS A 87 3.60 6.62 9.93
C LYS A 87 4.01 7.82 10.78
N LEU A 88 4.86 7.59 11.78
CA LEU A 88 5.43 8.66 12.59
C LEU A 88 6.71 9.21 11.93
N TYR A 89 6.71 10.52 11.68
CA TYR A 89 7.82 11.47 11.56
C TYR A 89 7.33 12.90 11.96
N TRP A 90 7.32 13.19 13.27
CA TRP A 90 6.96 14.43 14.01
C TRP A 90 5.75 15.31 13.58
N GLY A 91 4.69 15.32 14.41
CA GLY A 91 3.74 16.41 14.65
C GLY A 91 2.39 16.39 13.89
N GLY A 92 1.40 15.61 14.35
CA GLY A 92 -0.01 15.72 13.90
C GLY A 92 -1.04 15.24 14.93
N LYS A 93 -2.24 15.87 14.99
CA LYS A 93 -3.32 15.50 15.93
C LYS A 93 -4.31 14.53 15.30
N MET A 94 -4.05 13.22 15.39
CA MET A 94 -5.12 12.23 15.32
C MET A 94 -5.85 12.20 16.66
N GLN A 95 -7.16 12.21 16.59
CA GLN A 95 -8.00 12.27 17.78
C GLN A 95 -8.27 10.81 18.28
N LEU A 96 -7.53 9.78 17.87
CA LEU A 96 -7.76 8.40 18.34
C LEU A 96 -7.08 8.14 19.67
N GLU A 97 -7.62 7.21 20.46
CA GLU A 97 -6.94 6.72 21.67
C GLU A 97 -5.75 5.85 21.30
N TYR A 98 -5.84 5.08 20.20
CA TYR A 98 -4.77 4.25 19.66
C TYR A 98 -4.84 4.11 18.14
N VAL A 99 -3.78 3.57 17.55
CA VAL A 99 -3.71 3.10 16.15
C VAL A 99 -3.43 1.60 16.13
N ASP A 100 -3.92 0.87 15.14
CA ASP A 100 -3.67 -0.57 15.06
C ASP A 100 -2.21 -0.87 14.75
N VAL A 101 -1.60 -0.12 13.82
CA VAL A 101 -0.17 -0.26 13.52
C VAL A 101 0.47 1.11 13.39
N VAL A 102 1.49 1.35 14.22
CA VAL A 102 2.36 2.52 14.08
C VAL A 102 3.60 2.16 13.25
N PHE A 103 3.94 2.99 12.28
CA PHE A 103 5.06 2.75 11.37
C PHE A 103 6.22 3.72 11.59
N ALA A 104 7.45 3.20 11.62
CA ALA A 104 8.64 4.00 11.35
C ALA A 104 8.67 4.33 9.85
N ASN A 105 8.42 5.60 9.48
CA ASN A 105 8.21 5.99 8.08
C ASN A 105 9.43 5.75 7.16
N ARG A 106 10.63 5.87 7.74
CA ARG A 106 11.95 5.62 7.15
C ARG A 106 12.92 5.25 8.27
N THR A 107 14.13 4.86 7.88
CA THR A 107 15.22 4.63 8.84
C THR A 107 15.73 5.99 9.34
N ASP A 108 16.25 6.02 10.56
CA ASP A 108 16.93 7.18 11.13
C ASP A 108 18.35 6.79 11.52
N SER A 109 19.33 7.26 10.74
CA SER A 109 20.74 6.95 10.99
C SER A 109 21.29 7.64 12.24
N ASN A 110 20.56 8.58 12.83
CA ASN A 110 21.00 9.33 14.01
C ASN A 110 20.45 8.73 15.32
N THR A 111 19.51 7.79 15.24
CA THR A 111 18.91 7.15 16.42
C THR A 111 19.29 5.67 16.45
N PRO A 112 19.91 5.17 17.53
CA PRO A 112 20.24 3.76 17.66
C PRO A 112 19.00 2.85 17.54
N MET A 113 19.15 1.69 16.90
CA MET A 113 18.05 0.73 16.72
C MET A 113 17.36 0.36 18.04
N GLU A 114 18.14 0.20 19.12
CA GLU A 114 17.62 -0.09 20.45
C GLU A 114 16.62 0.97 20.93
N GLU A 115 16.93 2.24 20.75
CA GLU A 115 16.06 3.34 21.16
C GLU A 115 14.75 3.32 20.38
N ILE A 116 14.82 3.10 19.06
CA ILE A 116 13.62 2.99 18.19
C ILE A 116 12.73 1.84 18.66
N VAL A 117 13.28 0.64 18.85
CA VAL A 117 12.50 -0.55 19.25
C VAL A 117 11.92 -0.39 20.66
N ARG A 118 12.66 0.22 21.59
CA ARG A 118 12.14 0.55 22.93
C ARG A 118 11.01 1.56 22.87
N ALA A 119 11.13 2.61 22.06
CA ALA A 119 10.08 3.61 21.88
C ALA A 119 8.81 2.98 21.29
N MET A 120 8.94 2.15 20.24
CA MET A 120 7.82 1.45 19.63
C MET A 120 7.15 0.47 20.60
N THR A 121 7.94 -0.24 21.40
CA THR A 121 7.43 -1.11 22.46
C THR A 121 6.72 -0.32 23.55
N HIS A 122 7.25 0.84 23.93
CA HIS A 122 6.65 1.71 24.94
C HIS A 122 5.27 2.19 24.50
N VAL A 123 5.12 2.72 23.28
CA VAL A 123 3.81 3.20 22.81
C VAL A 123 2.78 2.08 22.70
N ILE A 124 3.21 0.83 22.41
CA ILE A 124 2.33 -0.33 22.46
C ILE A 124 1.90 -0.64 23.89
N ASN A 125 2.84 -0.67 24.83
CA ASN A 125 2.54 -0.95 26.25
C ASN A 125 1.70 0.14 26.92
N GLN A 126 1.77 1.39 26.43
CA GLN A 126 0.90 2.49 26.86
C GLN A 126 -0.49 2.42 26.22
N GLY A 127 -0.75 1.44 25.35
CA GLY A 127 -2.02 1.30 24.64
C GLY A 127 -2.24 2.35 23.55
N MET A 128 -1.18 3.06 23.10
CA MET A 128 -1.26 4.05 22.02
C MET A 128 -1.18 3.39 20.63
N ALA A 129 -0.66 2.16 20.56
CA ALA A 129 -0.68 1.34 19.35
C ALA A 129 -0.90 -0.14 19.69
N MET A 130 -1.52 -0.92 18.80
CA MET A 130 -1.63 -2.38 19.00
C MET A 130 -0.39 -3.12 18.51
N TYR A 131 0.19 -2.67 17.39
CA TYR A 131 1.38 -3.22 16.78
C TYR A 131 2.26 -2.10 16.22
N TRP A 132 3.47 -2.45 15.77
CA TRP A 132 4.30 -1.55 14.98
C TRP A 132 4.89 -2.23 13.75
N GLY A 133 5.29 -1.42 12.78
CA GLY A 133 5.91 -1.86 11.53
C GLY A 133 6.97 -0.90 11.04
N THR A 134 7.65 -1.30 9.97
CA THR A 134 8.70 -0.52 9.31
C THR A 134 8.22 -0.07 7.93
N SER A 135 8.84 0.98 7.37
CA SER A 135 8.54 1.46 6.02
C SER A 135 9.83 1.95 5.39
N ARG A 136 10.17 1.43 4.20
CA ARG A 136 11.40 1.74 3.46
C ARG A 136 12.68 1.26 4.14
N TRP A 137 12.58 0.35 5.10
CA TRP A 137 13.75 -0.24 5.75
C TRP A 137 14.35 -1.37 4.91
N SER A 138 15.67 -1.54 4.92
CA SER A 138 16.31 -2.71 4.32
C SER A 138 16.00 -3.98 5.10
N ALA A 139 16.16 -5.16 4.47
CA ALA A 139 15.99 -6.42 5.17
C ALA A 139 16.96 -6.60 6.36
N MET A 140 18.13 -5.98 6.28
CA MET A 140 19.12 -5.98 7.36
C MET A 140 18.62 -5.20 8.58
N GLU A 141 18.12 -3.98 8.38
CA GLU A 141 17.59 -3.14 9.47
C GLU A 141 16.36 -3.76 10.13
N ILE A 142 15.48 -4.40 9.34
CA ILE A 142 14.32 -5.13 9.90
C ILE A 142 14.78 -6.30 10.77
N MET A 143 15.81 -7.03 10.35
CA MET A 143 16.39 -8.13 11.14
C MET A 143 17.12 -7.60 12.39
N GLU A 144 17.78 -6.44 12.29
CA GLU A 144 18.40 -5.77 13.44
C GLU A 144 17.34 -5.39 14.49
N ALA A 145 16.23 -4.78 14.07
CA ALA A 145 15.09 -4.49 14.95
C ALA A 145 14.55 -5.75 15.63
N TYR A 146 14.41 -6.85 14.87
CA TYR A 146 14.02 -8.13 15.43
C TYR A 146 15.04 -8.66 16.44
N SER A 147 16.34 -8.57 16.14
CA SER A 147 17.42 -9.02 17.02
C SER A 147 17.42 -8.25 18.34
N VAL A 148 17.33 -6.92 18.27
CA VAL A 148 17.18 -6.04 19.44
C VAL A 148 15.96 -6.44 20.26
N ALA A 149 14.82 -6.66 19.59
CA ALA A 149 13.59 -7.05 20.29
C ALA A 149 13.74 -8.37 21.04
N ARG A 150 14.41 -9.36 20.44
CA ARG A 150 14.68 -10.65 21.11
C ARG A 150 15.69 -10.54 22.24
N GLN A 151 16.76 -9.76 22.05
CA GLN A 151 17.81 -9.58 23.05
C GLN A 151 17.29 -8.89 24.33
N PHE A 152 16.41 -7.90 24.18
CA PHE A 152 15.94 -7.08 25.30
C PHE A 152 14.49 -7.36 25.71
N ASN A 153 13.90 -8.46 25.22
CA ASN A 153 12.51 -8.85 25.48
C ASN A 153 11.50 -7.72 25.17
N LEU A 154 11.65 -7.11 23.99
CA LEU A 154 10.79 -6.07 23.44
C LEU A 154 9.89 -6.64 22.33
N ILE A 155 8.99 -5.81 21.80
CA ILE A 155 8.02 -6.21 20.78
C ILE A 155 8.65 -6.02 19.39
N PRO A 156 8.76 -7.05 18.53
CA PRO A 156 9.29 -6.91 17.17
C PRO A 156 8.27 -6.31 16.19
N PRO A 157 8.71 -5.77 15.04
CA PRO A 157 7.79 -5.24 14.02
C PRO A 157 7.02 -6.38 13.35
N VAL A 158 5.75 -6.16 13.03
CA VAL A 158 4.88 -7.20 12.41
C VAL A 158 4.81 -7.12 10.90
N CYS A 159 5.18 -5.98 10.31
CA CYS A 159 5.10 -5.77 8.87
C CYS A 159 6.07 -4.70 8.35
N GLU A 160 6.36 -4.78 7.06
CA GLU A 160 7.07 -3.77 6.28
C GLU A 160 6.13 -3.16 5.24
N GLN A 161 6.13 -1.83 5.15
CA GLN A 161 5.48 -1.08 4.09
C GLN A 161 6.45 -0.77 2.94
N ALA A 162 6.34 -1.52 1.85
CA ALA A 162 7.29 -1.48 0.72
C ALA A 162 6.64 -1.09 -0.62
N GLU A 163 7.38 -0.37 -1.47
CA GLU A 163 6.95 -0.08 -2.84
C GLU A 163 6.84 -1.39 -3.63
N TYR A 164 5.71 -1.63 -4.28
CA TYR A 164 5.56 -2.80 -5.14
C TYR A 164 4.61 -2.55 -6.29
N HIS A 165 5.13 -2.71 -7.49
CA HIS A 165 4.41 -2.59 -8.75
C HIS A 165 5.24 -3.18 -9.89
N PHE A 166 4.71 -3.20 -11.11
CA PHE A 166 5.39 -3.73 -12.30
C PHE A 166 6.86 -3.32 -12.45
N PHE A 167 7.17 -2.05 -12.19
CA PHE A 167 8.52 -1.50 -12.34
C PHE A 167 9.36 -1.43 -11.05
N GLN A 168 8.87 -1.96 -9.92
CA GLN A 168 9.59 -1.99 -8.65
C GLN A 168 9.24 -3.30 -7.92
N ARG A 169 10.15 -4.28 -7.99
CA ARG A 169 9.85 -5.68 -7.65
C ARG A 169 10.81 -6.29 -6.65
N GLU A 170 12.08 -5.94 -6.75
CA GLU A 170 13.19 -6.65 -6.13
C GLU A 170 12.96 -6.93 -4.64
N LYS A 171 12.78 -5.89 -3.83
CA LYS A 171 12.62 -6.03 -2.37
C LYS A 171 11.49 -6.99 -2.00
N VAL A 172 10.29 -6.81 -2.58
CA VAL A 172 9.10 -7.59 -2.22
C VAL A 172 9.15 -9.02 -2.74
N GLU A 173 9.79 -9.26 -3.89
CA GLU A 173 9.86 -10.61 -4.48
C GLU A 173 11.08 -11.42 -4.01
N THR A 174 12.18 -10.80 -3.57
CA THR A 174 13.42 -11.52 -3.19
C THR A 174 13.78 -11.43 -1.71
N GLN A 175 13.51 -10.31 -1.05
CA GLN A 175 13.98 -10.08 0.33
C GLN A 175 12.88 -10.35 1.36
N LEU A 176 11.68 -9.81 1.14
CA LEU A 176 10.58 -9.92 2.11
C LEU A 176 10.04 -11.35 2.32
N PRO A 177 10.03 -12.26 1.33
CA PRO A 177 9.60 -13.65 1.57
C PRO A 177 10.49 -14.35 2.60
N GLU A 178 11.81 -14.11 2.57
CA GLU A 178 12.74 -14.65 3.56
C GLU A 178 12.46 -14.09 4.97
N LEU A 179 12.15 -12.79 5.09
CA LEU A 179 11.76 -12.20 6.38
C LEU A 179 10.46 -12.79 6.91
N TYR A 180 9.46 -13.01 6.05
CA TYR A 180 8.22 -13.67 6.43
C TYR A 180 8.49 -15.07 7.00
N HIS A 181 9.30 -15.88 6.31
CA HIS A 181 9.62 -17.23 6.77
C HIS A 181 10.41 -17.22 8.08
N LYS A 182 11.45 -16.38 8.20
CA LYS A 182 12.36 -16.34 9.34
C LYS A 182 11.76 -15.70 10.59
N ILE A 183 11.09 -14.56 10.45
CA ILE A 183 10.66 -13.72 11.58
C ILE A 183 9.18 -13.34 11.54
N GLY A 184 8.44 -13.73 10.50
CA GLY A 184 6.99 -13.56 10.42
C GLY A 184 6.51 -12.17 10.00
N VAL A 185 7.40 -11.34 9.47
CA VAL A 185 7.07 -9.99 8.99
C VAL A 185 6.22 -10.06 7.72
N GLY A 186 5.05 -9.42 7.75
CA GLY A 186 4.15 -9.29 6.59
C GLY A 186 4.50 -8.12 5.68
N VAL A 187 3.83 -8.03 4.54
CA VAL A 187 4.02 -6.95 3.57
C VAL A 187 2.71 -6.21 3.32
N VAL A 188 2.73 -4.90 3.51
CA VAL A 188 1.71 -3.99 2.99
C VAL A 188 2.35 -3.17 1.89
N SER A 189 1.97 -3.40 0.64
CA SER A 189 2.60 -2.68 -0.46
C SER A 189 1.97 -1.33 -0.73
N TRP A 190 2.74 -0.39 -1.28
CA TRP A 190 2.26 0.94 -1.66
C TRP A 190 2.66 1.30 -3.10
N SER A 191 1.97 2.32 -3.64
CA SER A 191 2.07 2.78 -5.04
C SER A 191 1.90 1.67 -6.08
N PRO A 192 0.85 0.81 -6.02
CA PRO A 192 0.66 -0.28 -6.98
C PRO A 192 0.56 0.19 -8.44
N LEU A 193 0.17 1.45 -8.64
CA LEU A 193 0.06 2.08 -9.95
C LEU A 193 1.22 3.04 -10.27
N ALA A 194 2.31 3.00 -9.50
CA ALA A 194 3.48 3.88 -9.62
C ALA A 194 3.08 5.36 -9.75
N CYS A 195 2.35 5.90 -8.78
CA CYS A 195 1.81 7.28 -8.80
C CYS A 195 0.90 7.58 -10.02
N GLY A 196 0.26 6.55 -10.58
CA GLY A 196 -0.63 6.65 -11.73
C GLY A 196 0.05 6.37 -13.07
N ILE A 197 1.36 6.12 -13.11
CA ILE A 197 2.10 5.82 -14.34
C ILE A 197 1.50 4.60 -15.06
N ILE A 198 1.17 3.55 -14.29
CA ILE A 198 0.69 2.27 -14.81
C ILE A 198 -0.74 2.36 -15.38
N THR A 199 -1.46 3.46 -15.14
CA THR A 199 -2.80 3.65 -15.73
C THR A 199 -2.78 3.91 -17.24
N GLY A 200 -1.60 4.18 -17.84
CA GLY A 200 -1.47 4.58 -19.24
C GLY A 200 -1.85 6.03 -19.52
N LYS A 201 -2.32 6.80 -18.52
CA LYS A 201 -2.79 8.19 -18.70
C LYS A 201 -1.74 9.18 -19.22
N TYR A 202 -0.46 8.79 -19.22
CA TYR A 202 0.66 9.66 -19.62
C TYR A 202 1.22 9.36 -21.01
N ASP A 203 0.55 8.49 -21.79
CA ASP A 203 1.02 8.12 -23.14
C ASP A 203 1.16 9.33 -24.08
N ASN A 204 0.25 10.30 -23.94
CA ASN A 204 0.19 11.51 -24.78
C ASN A 204 0.58 12.79 -24.01
N GLY A 205 1.52 12.68 -23.06
CA GLY A 205 1.99 13.80 -22.25
C GLY A 205 1.39 13.83 -20.84
N ILE A 206 1.46 14.98 -20.16
CA ILE A 206 1.03 15.11 -18.76
C ILE A 206 -0.36 15.77 -18.69
N PRO A 207 -1.43 15.03 -18.31
CA PRO A 207 -2.76 15.64 -18.15
C PRO A 207 -2.78 16.68 -17.03
N GLU A 208 -3.54 17.76 -17.20
CA GLU A 208 -3.59 18.88 -16.24
C GLU A 208 -4.14 18.49 -14.86
N THR A 209 -5.05 17.53 -14.80
CA THR A 209 -5.65 17.03 -13.55
C THR A 209 -4.85 15.90 -12.90
N SER A 210 -3.70 15.52 -13.48
CA SER A 210 -2.89 14.41 -12.99
C SER A 210 -2.00 14.78 -11.81
N ARG A 211 -1.51 13.79 -11.07
CA ARG A 211 -0.54 14.03 -9.98
C ARG A 211 0.75 14.70 -10.49
N ALA A 212 1.18 14.38 -11.71
CA ALA A 212 2.42 14.89 -12.29
C ALA A 212 2.34 16.36 -12.76
N SER A 213 1.14 16.96 -12.84
CA SER A 213 1.00 18.39 -13.13
C SER A 213 1.15 19.29 -11.90
N MET A 214 1.03 18.71 -10.69
CA MET A 214 1.08 19.44 -9.43
C MET A 214 2.51 19.94 -9.13
N LYS A 215 2.65 21.21 -8.70
CA LYS A 215 3.97 21.84 -8.45
C LYS A 215 4.93 21.02 -7.57
N PRO A 216 4.51 20.40 -6.44
CA PRO A 216 5.43 19.62 -5.60
C PRO A 216 5.92 18.31 -6.23
N TYR A 217 5.36 17.90 -7.37
CA TYR A 217 5.60 16.62 -8.03
C TYR A 217 6.37 16.75 -9.35
N GLN A 218 7.18 17.80 -9.48
CA GLN A 218 8.05 17.98 -10.66
C GLN A 218 8.97 16.78 -10.89
N TRP A 219 9.48 16.15 -9.83
CA TRP A 219 10.25 14.91 -9.89
C TRP A 219 9.49 13.76 -10.59
N LEU A 220 8.17 13.69 -10.42
CA LEU A 220 7.33 12.66 -11.06
C LEU A 220 7.19 12.96 -12.55
N ARG A 221 7.01 14.24 -12.92
CA ARG A 221 6.99 14.68 -14.31
C ARG A 221 8.31 14.35 -15.02
N GLU A 222 9.44 14.65 -14.39
CA GLU A 222 10.78 14.34 -14.91
C GLU A 222 10.96 12.83 -15.08
N LYS A 223 10.53 12.03 -14.10
CA LYS A 223 10.55 10.56 -14.20
C LYS A 223 9.73 10.04 -15.38
N ILE A 224 8.52 10.57 -15.59
CA ILE A 224 7.65 10.16 -16.70
C ILE A 224 8.24 10.54 -18.06
N MET A 225 8.83 11.73 -18.17
CA MET A 225 9.40 12.26 -19.42
C MET A 225 10.80 11.72 -19.74
N SER A 226 11.45 11.05 -18.78
CA SER A 226 12.74 10.39 -18.98
C SER A 226 12.66 9.26 -20.01
N GLU A 227 13.82 8.86 -20.55
CA GLU A 227 13.90 7.72 -21.47
C GLU A 227 13.39 6.42 -20.85
N ASP A 228 13.64 6.19 -19.56
CA ASP A 228 13.11 5.02 -18.86
C ASP A 228 11.60 5.12 -18.65
N GLY A 229 11.06 6.32 -18.41
CA GLY A 229 9.63 6.58 -18.36
C GLY A 229 8.93 6.24 -19.69
N LYS A 230 9.53 6.63 -20.82
CA LYS A 230 9.03 6.29 -22.17
C LYS A 230 9.06 4.78 -22.43
N LYS A 231 10.14 4.09 -22.04
CA LYS A 231 10.23 2.62 -22.12
C LYS A 231 9.15 1.94 -21.28
N GLN A 232 8.86 2.48 -20.09
CA GLN A 232 7.76 1.98 -19.26
C GLN A 232 6.42 2.16 -19.97
N GLN A 233 6.14 3.33 -20.56
CA GLN A 233 4.90 3.55 -21.33
C GLN A 233 4.75 2.58 -22.52
N ALA A 234 5.83 2.29 -23.25
CA ALA A 234 5.80 1.30 -24.33
C ALA A 234 5.37 -0.09 -23.81
N LYS A 235 5.94 -0.56 -22.70
CA LYS A 235 5.54 -1.82 -22.05
C LYS A 235 4.09 -1.82 -21.58
N LEU A 236 3.58 -0.68 -21.12
CA LEU A 236 2.18 -0.56 -20.71
C LEU A 236 1.21 -0.74 -21.88
N LYS A 237 1.58 -0.37 -23.11
CA LYS A 237 0.77 -0.65 -24.31
C LYS A 237 0.65 -2.15 -24.55
N GLU A 238 1.76 -2.88 -24.44
CA GLU A 238 1.74 -4.34 -24.58
C GLU A 238 0.92 -5.02 -23.47
N LEU A 239 1.06 -4.55 -22.23
CA LEU A 239 0.28 -5.05 -21.09
C LEU A 239 -1.22 -4.72 -21.20
N ALA A 240 -1.61 -3.66 -21.90
CA ALA A 240 -3.01 -3.32 -22.13
C ALA A 240 -3.72 -4.42 -22.94
N HIS A 241 -3.03 -5.09 -23.88
CA HIS A 241 -3.60 -6.22 -24.62
C HIS A 241 -3.92 -7.42 -23.71
N ILE A 242 -3.10 -7.66 -22.68
CA ILE A 242 -3.41 -8.69 -21.67
C ILE A 242 -4.63 -8.27 -20.85
N ALA A 243 -4.73 -7.01 -20.45
CA ALA A 243 -5.88 -6.50 -19.72
C ALA A 243 -7.18 -6.65 -20.53
N GLU A 244 -7.16 -6.31 -21.82
CA GLU A 244 -8.27 -6.50 -22.77
C GLU A 244 -8.69 -7.98 -22.87
N LYS A 245 -7.72 -8.89 -23.03
CA LYS A 245 -7.95 -10.35 -23.06
C LYS A 245 -8.61 -10.88 -21.79
N LEU A 246 -8.32 -10.29 -20.64
CA LEU A 246 -8.91 -10.67 -19.35
C LEU A 246 -10.24 -9.93 -19.05
N GLY A 247 -10.63 -8.98 -19.90
CA GLY A 247 -11.80 -8.14 -19.71
C GLY A 247 -11.68 -7.23 -18.49
N CYS A 248 -10.50 -6.64 -18.26
CA CYS A 248 -10.25 -5.72 -17.16
C CYS A 248 -9.47 -4.49 -17.62
N THR A 249 -9.38 -3.48 -16.75
CA THR A 249 -8.53 -2.31 -17.03
C THR A 249 -7.07 -2.60 -16.68
N LEU A 250 -6.14 -1.82 -17.25
CA LEU A 250 -4.72 -1.93 -16.92
C LEU A 250 -4.43 -1.67 -15.42
N PRO A 251 -5.08 -0.70 -14.75
CA PRO A 251 -5.01 -0.57 -13.29
C PRO A 251 -5.45 -1.82 -12.53
N GLN A 252 -6.57 -2.44 -12.93
CA GLN A 252 -7.05 -3.67 -12.31
C GLN A 252 -6.07 -4.83 -12.49
N LEU A 253 -5.50 -4.98 -13.68
CA LEU A 253 -4.46 -5.98 -13.95
C LEU A 253 -3.25 -5.77 -13.03
N ALA A 254 -2.77 -4.53 -12.90
CA ALA A 254 -1.60 -4.21 -12.08
C ALA A 254 -1.82 -4.48 -10.59
N ILE A 255 -2.97 -4.08 -10.04
CA ILE A 255 -3.32 -4.31 -8.65
C ILE A 255 -3.48 -5.81 -8.37
N ALA A 256 -4.18 -6.55 -9.25
CA ALA A 256 -4.33 -7.99 -9.12
C ALA A 256 -2.99 -8.72 -9.23
N TRP A 257 -2.10 -8.25 -10.10
CA TRP A 257 -0.74 -8.78 -10.22
C TRP A 257 0.06 -8.58 -8.93
N CYS A 258 -0.05 -7.43 -8.26
CA CYS A 258 0.58 -7.23 -6.95
C CYS A 258 0.06 -8.24 -5.91
N LEU A 259 -1.22 -8.58 -5.95
CA LEU A 259 -1.87 -9.53 -5.04
C LEU A 259 -1.64 -11.01 -5.35
N ARG A 260 -1.05 -11.32 -6.52
CA ARG A 260 -0.65 -12.70 -6.89
C ARG A 260 0.39 -13.28 -5.92
N ASN A 261 1.18 -12.42 -5.30
CA ASN A 261 2.20 -12.82 -4.33
C ASN A 261 1.52 -13.03 -2.97
N GLU A 262 1.50 -14.27 -2.49
CA GLU A 262 0.92 -14.62 -1.18
C GLU A 262 1.61 -13.92 -0.01
N GLY A 263 2.89 -13.52 -0.17
CA GLY A 263 3.62 -12.74 0.83
C GLY A 263 3.09 -11.29 1.00
N VAL A 264 2.30 -10.80 0.05
CA VAL A 264 1.63 -9.49 0.15
C VAL A 264 0.32 -9.66 0.92
N SER A 265 0.29 -9.15 2.15
CA SER A 265 -0.90 -9.16 3.00
C SER A 265 -1.96 -8.18 2.50
N SER A 266 -1.55 -6.98 2.06
CA SER A 266 -2.45 -5.96 1.51
C SER A 266 -1.74 -5.03 0.52
N VAL A 267 -2.50 -4.41 -0.37
CA VAL A 267 -2.05 -3.38 -1.32
C VAL A 267 -2.77 -2.07 -1.02
N LEU A 268 -2.02 -1.01 -0.69
CA LEU A 268 -2.56 0.33 -0.46
C LEU A 268 -2.85 1.06 -1.77
N LEU A 269 -4.14 1.31 -2.00
CA LEU A 269 -4.65 2.07 -3.11
C LEU A 269 -4.54 3.57 -2.84
N GLY A 270 -4.27 4.35 -3.89
CA GLY A 270 -4.41 5.80 -3.87
C GLY A 270 -5.39 6.22 -4.95
N SER A 271 -6.39 7.03 -4.59
CA SER A 271 -7.42 7.49 -5.51
C SER A 271 -7.74 8.96 -5.28
N SER A 272 -7.93 9.72 -6.35
CA SER A 272 -8.34 11.13 -6.28
C SER A 272 -9.82 11.34 -6.61
N ASN A 273 -10.58 10.30 -6.94
CA ASN A 273 -12.03 10.38 -7.16
C ASN A 273 -12.74 9.01 -7.00
N PRO A 274 -14.07 8.99 -6.77
CA PRO A 274 -14.85 7.76 -6.60
C PRO A 274 -14.73 6.75 -7.75
N THR A 275 -14.67 7.22 -8.99
CA THR A 275 -14.59 6.36 -10.18
C THR A 275 -13.31 5.53 -10.20
N GLN A 276 -12.16 6.17 -9.93
CA GLN A 276 -10.87 5.49 -9.82
C GLN A 276 -10.85 4.46 -8.69
N LEU A 277 -11.45 4.78 -7.53
CA LEU A 277 -11.48 3.84 -6.41
C LEU A 277 -12.35 2.62 -6.76
N THR A 278 -13.53 2.84 -7.34
CA THR A 278 -14.44 1.77 -7.76
C THR A 278 -13.79 0.87 -8.83
N GLU A 279 -13.10 1.48 -9.81
CA GLU A 279 -12.32 0.75 -10.80
C GLU A 279 -11.24 -0.11 -10.14
N ASN A 280 -10.44 0.47 -9.24
CA ASN A 280 -9.34 -0.21 -8.56
C ASN A 280 -9.81 -1.37 -7.67
N LEU A 281 -10.96 -1.22 -6.99
CA LEU A 281 -11.60 -2.28 -6.21
C LEU A 281 -12.04 -3.45 -7.10
N GLY A 282 -12.41 -3.17 -8.35
CA GLY A 282 -12.69 -4.19 -9.36
C GLY A 282 -11.53 -5.15 -9.65
N ALA A 283 -10.29 -4.82 -9.24
CA ALA A 283 -9.13 -5.71 -9.37
C ALA A 283 -9.34 -7.08 -8.68
N ILE A 284 -10.20 -7.14 -7.66
CA ILE A 284 -10.56 -8.40 -6.96
C ILE A 284 -11.08 -9.44 -7.95
N GLN A 285 -11.83 -9.02 -8.97
CA GLN A 285 -12.39 -9.93 -10.00
C GLN A 285 -11.33 -10.46 -10.97
N VAL A 286 -10.15 -9.83 -11.00
CA VAL A 286 -9.02 -10.21 -11.86
C VAL A 286 -8.09 -11.18 -11.14
N ILE A 287 -8.05 -11.19 -9.81
CA ILE A 287 -7.18 -12.08 -9.01
C ILE A 287 -7.36 -13.56 -9.42
N PRO A 288 -8.58 -14.13 -9.52
CA PRO A 288 -8.74 -15.52 -9.93
C PRO A 288 -8.31 -15.80 -11.39
N LYS A 289 -8.29 -14.77 -12.24
CA LYS A 289 -7.86 -14.86 -13.65
C LYS A 289 -6.34 -14.79 -13.80
N MET A 290 -5.61 -14.38 -12.76
CA MET A 290 -4.15 -14.26 -12.72
C MET A 290 -3.49 -15.64 -12.58
N THR A 291 -3.62 -16.48 -13.61
CA THR A 291 -3.00 -17.81 -13.65
C THR A 291 -1.48 -17.71 -13.78
N ALA A 292 -0.76 -18.81 -13.52
CA ALA A 292 0.70 -18.87 -13.73
C ALA A 292 1.11 -18.51 -15.17
N GLY A 293 0.29 -18.88 -16.16
CA GLY A 293 0.52 -18.52 -17.57
C GLY A 293 0.44 -17.01 -17.81
N ILE A 294 -0.60 -16.35 -17.30
CA ILE A 294 -0.76 -14.89 -17.40
C ILE A 294 0.36 -14.18 -16.64
N ALA A 295 0.70 -14.63 -15.43
CA ALA A 295 1.79 -14.06 -14.65
C ALA A 295 3.14 -14.15 -15.39
N SER A 296 3.40 -15.28 -16.05
CA SER A 296 4.59 -15.46 -16.88
C SER A 296 4.60 -14.58 -18.12
N GLU A 297 3.44 -14.37 -18.76
CA GLU A 297 3.29 -13.47 -19.91
C GLU A 297 3.61 -12.02 -19.51
N VAL A 298 3.06 -11.57 -18.36
CA VAL A 298 3.36 -10.25 -17.78
C VAL A 298 4.85 -10.14 -17.42
N ASP A 299 5.44 -11.17 -16.80
CA ASP A 299 6.87 -11.18 -16.45
C ASP A 299 7.78 -11.05 -17.68
N HIS A 300 7.43 -11.74 -18.78
CA HIS A 300 8.16 -11.66 -20.03
C HIS A 300 8.12 -10.25 -20.63
N LEU A 301 6.95 -9.62 -20.71
CA LEU A 301 6.80 -8.25 -21.21
C LEU A 301 7.54 -7.22 -20.33
N LEU A 302 7.48 -7.40 -19.01
CA LEU A 302 8.18 -6.52 -18.10
C LEU A 302 9.71 -6.70 -18.17
N GLY A 303 10.20 -7.91 -18.46
CA GLY A 303 11.63 -8.19 -18.65
C GLY A 303 12.49 -7.81 -17.44
N ASN A 304 11.91 -7.80 -16.25
CA ASN A 304 12.55 -7.32 -15.01
C ASN A 304 12.28 -8.24 -13.82
N ARG A 305 11.96 -9.52 -14.09
CA ARG A 305 11.77 -10.51 -13.03
C ARG A 305 13.06 -10.60 -12.21
N PRO A 306 13.01 -10.34 -10.90
CA PRO A 306 14.22 -10.36 -10.09
C PRO A 306 14.70 -11.80 -9.90
N HIS A 307 16.02 -11.99 -9.91
CA HIS A 307 16.64 -13.29 -9.73
C HIS A 307 16.55 -13.70 -8.25
N SER A 308 16.06 -14.90 -7.97
CA SER A 308 16.12 -15.46 -6.62
C SER A 308 17.42 -16.24 -6.46
N LYS A 309 18.00 -16.28 -5.25
CA LYS A 309 19.16 -17.14 -4.96
C LYS A 309 18.90 -18.63 -5.27
N LYS A 310 17.63 -19.05 -5.30
CA LYS A 310 17.24 -20.42 -5.70
C LYS A 310 17.50 -20.73 -7.17
N ASP A 311 17.66 -19.73 -8.03
CA ASP A 311 17.85 -19.91 -9.48
C ASP A 311 19.31 -20.26 -9.85
N TYR A 312 20.25 -20.23 -8.89
CA TYR A 312 21.66 -20.58 -9.11
C TYR A 312 21.99 -22.08 -8.93
N HIS A 313 20.99 -22.91 -8.61
CA HIS A 313 21.19 -24.35 -8.38
C HIS A 313 20.76 -25.25 -9.56
N HIS A 314 20.69 -24.70 -10.79
CA HIS A 314 20.50 -25.46 -12.02
C HIS A 314 21.67 -25.28 -12.98
#